data_AF-A0A380P257-F1
#
_entry.id   AF-A0A380P257-F1
#
_cell.length_a   1.000
_cell.length_b   1.000
_cell.length_c   1.000
_cell.angle_alpha   90.00
_cell.angle_beta   90.00
_cell.angle_gamma   90.00
#
_symmetry.space_group_name_H-M   'P 1'
#
loop_
_entity.id
_entity.type
_entity.pdbx_description
1 polymer ?
#
loop_
_entity_poly.entity_id
_entity_poly.type
_entity_poly.pdbx_seq_one_letter_code
_entity_poly.pdbx_strand_id
1 'polypeptide(L)' 'MNKPREVVTTASDDKDRATVLDILKDVPQRIYPVGRLDYDTTGVLLLTNDGDLANQLMHPSYKSIRYMSPR' A
#
# COMPACT_ATOMS: atom_id res chain seq x y z
N MET A 1 3.05 6.64 -3.28
CA MET A 1 2.29 6.87 -4.53
C MET A 1 0.89 7.38 -4.20
N ASN A 2 0.17 7.97 -5.16
CA ASN A 2 -1.27 8.21 -5.01
C ASN A 2 -2.02 6.99 -5.55
N LYS A 3 -2.67 6.20 -4.69
CA LYS A 3 -3.43 5.02 -5.10
C LYS A 3 -4.68 5.45 -5.86
N PRO A 4 -4.87 4.99 -7.11
CA PRO A 4 -6.13 5.21 -7.81
C PRO A 4 -7.25 4.36 -7.20
N ARG A 5 -8.48 4.69 -7.59
CA ARG A 5 -9.65 3.87 -7.28
C ARG A 5 -9.57 2.53 -7.98
N GLU A 6 -10.30 1.55 -7.45
CA GLU A 6 -10.44 0.21 -8.05
C GLU A 6 -9.13 -0.58 -8.13
N VAL A 7 -8.20 -0.29 -7.22
CA VAL A 7 -6.92 -0.98 -7.10
C VAL A 7 -6.76 -1.53 -5.68
N VAL A 8 -6.42 -2.81 -5.57
CA VAL A 8 -6.29 -3.50 -4.29
C VAL A 8 -4.91 -3.25 -3.67
N THR A 9 -4.88 -2.88 -2.40
CA THR A 9 -3.63 -2.81 -1.62
C THR A 9 -3.25 -4.21 -1.13
N THR A 10 -2.60 -5.00 -2.00
CA THR A 10 -2.11 -6.35 -1.69
C THR A 10 -0.88 -6.70 -2.54
N ALA A 11 -0.06 -7.63 -2.05
CA ALA A 11 1.05 -8.20 -2.81
C ALA A 11 0.65 -9.43 -3.66
N SER A 12 -0.51 -10.02 -3.38
CA SER A 12 -1.10 -11.12 -4.13
C SER A 12 -2.62 -11.00 -4.08
N ASP A 13 -3.29 -11.10 -5.22
CA ASP A 13 -4.74 -11.07 -5.34
C ASP A 13 -5.24 -12.40 -5.92
N ASP A 14 -6.29 -12.95 -5.32
CA ASP A 14 -6.92 -14.22 -5.68
C ASP A 14 -8.14 -14.06 -6.62
N LYS A 15 -8.51 -12.82 -6.95
CA LYS A 15 -9.73 -12.49 -7.71
C LYS A 15 -9.44 -11.73 -9.00
N ASP A 16 -8.20 -11.79 -9.47
CA ASP A 16 -7.72 -11.16 -10.71
C ASP A 16 -8.00 -9.64 -10.78
N ARG A 17 -7.97 -8.97 -9.62
CA ARG A 17 -8.12 -7.51 -9.52
C ARG A 17 -6.77 -6.84 -9.65
N ALA A 18 -6.76 -5.66 -10.28
CA ALA A 18 -5.56 -4.82 -10.34
C ALA A 18 -5.06 -4.48 -8.93
N THR A 19 -3.76 -4.66 -8.70
CA THR A 19 -3.09 -4.39 -7.43
C THR A 19 -2.19 -3.18 -7.52
N VAL A 20 -1.78 -2.66 -6.36
CA VAL A 20 -0.77 -1.58 -6.29
C VAL A 20 0.57 -1.99 -6.90
N LEU A 21 0.88 -3.28 -6.94
CA LEU A 21 2.09 -3.80 -7.57
C LEU A 21 1.98 -3.84 -9.09
N ASP A 22 0.76 -3.99 -9.64
CA ASP A 22 0.55 -3.93 -11.09
C ASP A 22 0.86 -2.56 -11.69
N ILE A 23 0.78 -1.51 -10.89
CA ILE A 23 1.16 -0.14 -11.27
C ILE A 23 2.69 0.02 -11.30
N LEU A 24 3.42 -0.82 -10.57
CA LEU A 24 4.86 -0.72 -10.36
C LEU A 24 5.63 -1.81 -11.11
N LYS A 25 5.05 -2.38 -12.18
CA LYS A 25 5.64 -3.50 -12.95
C LYS A 25 7.06 -3.23 -13.47
N ASP A 26 7.39 -1.97 -13.72
CA ASP A 26 8.71 -1.55 -14.20
C ASP A 26 9.76 -1.41 -13.08
N VAL A 27 9.37 -1.64 -11.82
CA VAL A 27 10.27 -1.60 -10.67
C VAL A 27 10.83 -3.00 -10.42
N PRO A 28 12.14 -3.25 -10.61
CA PRO A 28 12.71 -4.59 -10.49
C PRO A 28 12.83 -5.07 -9.04
N GLN A 29 12.82 -4.15 -8.08
CA GLN A 29 12.87 -4.48 -6.65
C GLN A 29 11.52 -4.98 -6.15
N ARG A 30 11.55 -5.88 -5.16
CA ARG A 30 10.35 -6.26 -4.43
C ARG A 30 9.84 -5.08 -3.61
N ILE A 31 8.58 -4.71 -3.80
CA ILE A 31 7.94 -3.59 -3.11
C ILE A 31 6.88 -4.10 -2.12
N TYR A 32 6.84 -3.47 -0.95
CA TYR A 32 5.89 -3.72 0.12
C TYR A 32 5.05 -2.45 0.36
N PRO A 33 3.72 -2.55 0.29
CA PRO A 33 2.85 -1.47 0.74
C PRO A 33 2.90 -1.33 2.26
N VAL A 34 3.04 -0.10 2.74
CA VAL A 34 2.99 0.24 4.16
C VAL A 34 1.57 0.64 4.51
N GLY A 35 0.85 -0.28 5.14
CA GLY A 35 -0.55 -0.12 5.49
C GLY A 35 -1.49 -0.45 4.33
N ARG A 36 -2.76 -0.08 4.49
CA ARG A 36 -3.84 -0.39 3.55
C ARG A 36 -4.72 0.83 3.29
N LEU A 37 -5.07 1.02 2.02
CA LEU A 37 -6.21 1.80 1.57
C LEU A 37 -7.24 0.85 0.95
N ASP A 38 -8.52 1.12 1.19
CA ASP A 38 -9.62 0.32 0.66
C ASP A 38 -9.69 0.42 -0.87
N TYR A 39 -10.37 -0.55 -1.48
CA TYR A 39 -10.46 -0.69 -2.93
C TYR A 39 -11.03 0.57 -3.62
N ASP A 40 -12.07 1.15 -3.04
CA ASP A 40 -12.79 2.34 -3.49
C ASP A 40 -12.17 3.67 -3.01
N THR A 41 -11.10 3.60 -2.21
CA THR A 41 -10.40 4.77 -1.66
C THR A 41 -9.26 5.21 -2.57
N THR A 42 -9.09 6.53 -2.71
CA THR A 42 -7.91 7.15 -3.32
C THR A 42 -7.08 7.84 -2.24
N GLY A 43 -5.78 8.03 -2.49
CA GLY A 43 -4.93 8.81 -1.60
C GLY A 43 -3.50 8.30 -1.50
N VAL A 44 -2.74 8.91 -0.60
CA VAL A 44 -1.32 8.58 -0.42
C VAL A 44 -1.17 7.21 0.22
N LEU A 45 -0.48 6.31 -0.49
CA LEU A 45 0.00 5.03 0.01
C LEU A 45 1.54 5.03 0.01
N LEU A 46 2.13 4.76 1.16
CA LEU A 46 3.57 4.59 1.29
C LEU A 46 3.97 3.17 0.83
N LEU A 47 5.10 3.09 0.15
CA LEU A 47 5.66 1.87 -0.41
C LEU A 47 7.16 1.85 -0.09
N THR A 48 7.72 0.68 0.20
CA THR A 48 9.15 0.51 0.45
C THR A 48 9.63 -0.83 -0.08
N ASN A 49 10.91 -0.95 -0.45
CA ASN A 49 11.55 -2.23 -0.74
C ASN A 49 12.18 -2.89 0.51
N ASP A 50 12.15 -2.20 1.65
CA ASP A 50 12.62 -2.69 2.93
C ASP A 50 11.46 -3.33 3.70
N GLY A 51 11.48 -4.66 3.79
CA GLY A 51 10.44 -5.43 4.47
C GLY A 51 10.41 -5.23 6.00
N ASP A 52 11.57 -5.00 6.61
CA ASP A 52 11.67 -4.81 8.06
C ASP A 52 11.10 -3.44 8.45
N LEU A 53 11.41 -2.41 7.66
CA LEU A 53 10.80 -1.09 7.82
C LEU A 53 9.28 -1.14 7.60
N ALA A 54 8.83 -1.85 6.57
CA ALA A 54 7.40 -2.02 6.32
C ALA A 54 6.70 -2.67 7.52
N ASN A 55 7.28 -3.75 8.05
CA ASN A 55 6.77 -4.45 9.22
C ASN A 55 6.74 -3.55 10.45
N GLN A 56 7.83 -2.81 10.72
CA GLN A 56 7.92 -1.89 11.84
C GLN A 56 6.85 -0.78 11.77
N LEU A 57 6.64 -0.17 10.60
CA LEU A 57 5.66 0.90 10.41
C LEU A 57 4.20 0.41 10.48
N MET A 58 3.95 -0.84 10.11
CA MET A 58 2.63 -1.47 10.15
C MET A 58 2.29 -2.07 11.52
N HIS A 59 3.29 -2.43 12.32
CA HIS A 59 3.08 -3.12 13.58
C HIS A 59 2.39 -2.19 14.60
N PRO A 60 1.25 -2.58 15.21
CA PRO A 60 0.41 -1.69 16.04
C PRO A 60 1.13 -1.07 17.24
N SER A 61 2.18 -1.73 17.75
CA SER A 61 2.99 -1.23 18.85
C SER A 61 3.79 0.03 18.50
N TYR A 62 3.99 0.32 17.22
CA TYR A 62 4.60 1.56 16.76
C TYR A 62 3.49 2.57 16.46
N LYS A 63 3.53 3.72 17.13
CA LYS A 63 2.52 4.77 17.02
C LYS A 63 2.67 5.55 15.71
N SER A 64 2.27 4.93 14.60
CA SER A 64 2.19 5.58 13.30
C SER A 64 1.02 6.57 13.28
N ILE A 65 1.31 7.86 13.10
CA ILE A 65 0.26 8.89 12.98
C ILE A 65 -0.44 8.71 11.63
N ARG A 66 -1.76 8.52 11.65
CA ARG A 66 -2.58 8.43 10.44
C ARG A 66 -3.32 9.75 10.23
N TYR A 67 -2.93 10.50 9.21
CA TYR A 67 -3.66 11.67 8.75
C TYR A 67 -4.72 11.23 7.73
N MET A 68 -5.98 11.53 8.02
CA MET A 68 -7.10 11.35 7.09
C MET A 68 -7.65 12.74 6.75
N SER A 69 -7.83 13.05 5.47
CA SER A 69 -8.53 14.28 5.09
C SER A 69 -9.97 14.18 5.62
N PRO A 70 -10.48 15.18 6.36
CA PRO A 70 -11.90 15.27 6.63
C PRO A 70 -12.64 15.38 5.28
N ARG A 71 -13.77 14.68 5.18
CA ARG A 71 -14.67 14.79 4.02
C ARG A 71 -15.37 16.14 4.02
#